data_AF-A0A7G9BEP4-F1
#
_entry.id   AF-A0A7G9BEP4-F1
#
_cell.length_a   1.000
_cell.length_b   1.000
_cell.length_c   1.000
_cell.angle_alpha   90.00
_cell.angle_beta   90.00
_cell.angle_gamma   90.00
#
_symmetry.space_group_name_H-M   'P 1'
#
loop_
_entity.id
_entity.type
_entity.pdbx_description
1 polymer ?
#
loop_
_entity_poly.entity_id
_entity_poly.type
_entity_poly.pdbx_seq_one_letter_code
_entity_poly.pdbx_strand_id
1 'polypeptide(L)' 'MKGLKLGFYRGVDLPDPKQLLKGSGKIFRYLEIKAPEDINSNALSTILKEAYEAYKTRKLID' A
#
# COMPACT_ATOMS: atom_id res chain seq x y z
N MET A 1 -5.72 -0.40 -20.70
CA MET A 1 -6.10 0.75 -19.84
C MET A 1 -4.94 1.03 -18.88
N LYS A 2 -4.59 2.29 -18.65
CA LYS A 2 -3.64 2.67 -17.59
C LYS A 2 -4.40 2.66 -16.26
N GLY A 3 -4.06 1.76 -15.35
CA GLY A 3 -4.68 1.70 -14.01
C GLY A 3 -4.25 2.86 -13.10
N LEU A 4 -4.98 3.07 -12.01
CA LEU A 4 -4.64 4.04 -10.96
C LEU A 4 -3.57 3.44 -10.04
N LYS A 5 -2.52 4.21 -9.75
CA LYS A 5 -1.50 3.82 -8.77
C LYS A 5 -1.79 4.49 -7.44
N LEU A 6 -2.09 3.69 -6.42
CA LEU A 6 -2.19 4.13 -5.04
C LEU A 6 -0.81 3.99 -4.39
N GLY A 7 -0.14 5.13 -4.17
CA GLY A 7 1.20 5.17 -3.60
C GLY A 7 1.21 5.15 -2.07
N PHE A 8 2.18 4.43 -1.50
CA PHE A 8 2.44 4.37 -0.07
C PHE A 8 3.86 4.90 0.22
N TYR A 9 3.95 6.02 0.95
CA TYR A 9 5.21 6.51 1.47
C TYR A 9 5.76 5.54 2.53
N ARG A 10 7.07 5.25 2.46
CA ARG A 10 7.71 4.16 3.21
C ARG A 10 6.94 2.83 3.07
N GLY A 11 6.45 2.57 1.86
CA GLY A 11 5.78 1.32 1.51
C GLY A 11 6.69 0.09 1.60
N VAL A 12 8.02 0.28 1.59
CA VAL A 12 9.00 -0.80 1.80
C VAL A 12 8.93 -1.45 3.18
N ASP A 13 8.36 -0.75 4.17
CA ASP A 13 8.23 -1.24 5.54
C ASP A 13 6.87 -1.93 5.79
N LEU A 14 5.96 -1.92 4.82
CA LEU A 14 4.63 -2.51 4.99
C LEU A 14 4.67 -4.02 4.82
N PRO A 15 3.98 -4.79 5.69
CA PRO A 15 3.76 -6.21 5.45
C PRO A 15 3.04 -6.42 4.11
N ASP A 16 3.62 -7.25 3.24
CA ASP A 16 3.03 -7.58 1.94
C ASP A 16 3.16 -9.09 1.63
N PRO A 17 2.48 -9.96 2.41
CA PRO A 17 2.60 -11.41 2.26
C PRO A 17 2.11 -11.92 0.90
N LYS A 18 1.29 -11.13 0.20
CA LYS A 18 0.73 -11.48 -1.11
C LYS A 18 1.47 -10.81 -2.28
N GLN A 19 2.56 -10.07 -2.02
CA GLN A 19 3.38 -9.39 -3.03
C GLN A 19 2.56 -8.49 -3.97
N LEU A 20 1.61 -7.74 -3.40
CA LEU A 20 0.70 -6.85 -4.12
C LEU A 20 1.33 -5.48 -4.39
N LEU A 21 2.28 -5.08 -3.54
CA LEU A 21 2.97 -3.81 -3.61
C LEU A 21 4.07 -3.87 -4.67
N LYS A 22 4.03 -2.90 -5.59
CA LYS A 22 4.95 -2.74 -6.71
C LYS A 22 5.86 -1.53 -6.54
N GLY A 23 6.80 -1.41 -7.48
CA GLY A 23 7.84 -0.39 -7.52
C GLY A 23 9.19 -0.98 -7.11
N SER A 24 10.29 -0.38 -7.53
CA SER A 24 11.67 -0.79 -7.19
C SER A 24 12.44 0.27 -6.41
N GLY A 25 11.76 1.35 -6.00
CA GLY A 25 12.35 2.42 -5.22
C GLY A 25 12.69 1.99 -3.79
N LYS A 26 13.59 2.74 -3.15
CA LYS A 26 14.09 2.47 -1.78
C LYS A 26 13.08 2.79 -0.67
N ILE A 27 12.04 3.57 -0.97
CA ILE A 27 11.10 4.10 0.03
C ILE A 27 9.65 3.84 -0.37
N PHE A 28 9.29 4.18 -1.60
CA PHE A 28 7.91 4.09 -2.06
C PHE A 28 7.58 2.71 -2.62
N ARG A 29 6.36 2.25 -2.31
CA ARG A 29 5.68 1.19 -3.05
C ARG A 29 4.31 1.69 -3.50
N TYR A 30 3.68 0.99 -4.44
CA TYR A 30 2.32 1.30 -4.88
C TYR A 30 1.50 0.04 -5.13
N LEU A 31 0.19 0.14 -4.92
CA LEU A 31 -0.79 -0.84 -5.39
C LEU A 31 -1.44 -0.31 -6.67
N GLU A 32 -1.66 -1.18 -7.65
CA GLU A 32 -2.28 -0.81 -8.92
C GLU A 32 -3.76 -1.25 -8.92
N ILE A 33 -4.66 -0.28 -9.07
CA ILE A 33 -6.10 -0.48 -9.22
C ILE A 33 -6.41 -0.44 -10.71
N LYS A 34 -6.89 -1.55 -11.27
CA LYS A 34 -7.13 -1.71 -12.70
C LYS A 34 -8.61 -1.68 -13.05
N ALA A 35 -9.47 -2.09 -12.12
CA ALA A 35 -10.91 -2.11 -12.29
C ALA A 35 -11.64 -1.73 -10.99
N PRO A 36 -12.93 -1.33 -11.06
CA PRO A 36 -13.72 -0.98 -9.87
C PRO A 36 -13.74 -2.07 -8.79
N GLU A 37 -13.68 -3.33 -9.18
CA GLU A 37 -13.73 -4.48 -8.28
C GLU A 37 -12.49 -4.55 -7.37
N ASP A 38 -11.34 -4.05 -7.83
CA ASP A 38 -10.10 -4.02 -7.04
C ASP A 38 -10.24 -3.13 -5.80
N ILE A 39 -11.11 -2.11 -5.85
CA ILE A 39 -11.38 -1.17 -4.76
C ILE A 39 -12.08 -1.87 -3.60
N ASN A 40 -12.95 -2.84 -3.88
CA ASN A 40 -13.69 -3.59 -2.87
C ASN A 40 -12.95 -4.86 -2.42
N SER A 41 -11.68 -5.02 -2.80
CA SER A 41 -10.91 -6.21 -2.45
C SER A 41 -10.49 -6.18 -0.96
N ASN A 42 -10.62 -7.34 -0.30
CA ASN A 42 -10.06 -7.54 1.05
C ASN A 42 -8.55 -7.25 1.11
N ALA A 43 -7.87 -7.46 -0.03
CA ALA A 43 -6.46 -7.16 -0.19
C ALA A 43 -6.16 -5.66 -0.03
N LEU A 44 -6.90 -4.79 -0.72
CA LEU A 44 -6.74 -3.34 -0.57
C LEU A 44 -7.04 -2.89 0.87
N SER A 45 -8.14 -3.37 1.45
CA SER A 45 -8.51 -3.02 2.83
C SER A 45 -7.41 -3.40 3.83
N THR A 46 -6.78 -4.57 3.65
CA THR A 46 -5.69 -5.03 4.51
C THR A 46 -4.48 -4.10 4.42
N ILE A 47 -4.01 -3.79 3.20
CA ILE A 47 -2.86 -2.90 2.99
C ILE A 47 -3.13 -1.50 3.56
N LEU A 48 -4.35 -0.97 3.40
CA LEU A 48 -4.72 0.33 3.97
C LEU A 48 -4.66 0.34 5.50
N LYS A 49 -5.12 -0.74 6.16
CA LYS A 49 -5.03 -0.88 7.62
C LYS A 49 -3.57 -0.93 8.08
N GLU A 50 -2.74 -1.76 7.45
CA GLU A 50 -1.31 -1.86 7.77
C GLU A 50 -0.58 -0.52 7.56
N ALA A 51 -0.89 0.19 6.47
CA ALA A 51 -0.34 1.52 6.20
C ALA A 51 -0.75 2.55 7.27
N TYR A 52 -1.99 2.47 7.75
CA TYR A 52 -2.49 3.34 8.81
C TYR A 52 -1.83 3.05 10.17
N GLU A 53 -1.69 1.78 10.55
CA GLU A 53 -0.97 1.38 11.76
C GLU A 53 0.50 1.82 11.70
N ALA A 54 1.18 1.58 10.57
CA ALA A 54 2.56 2.03 10.37
C ALA A 54 2.69 3.56 10.47
N TYR A 55 1.73 4.32 9.94
CA TYR A 55 1.68 5.77 10.09
C TYR A 55 1.57 6.19 11.56
N LYS A 56 0.64 5.60 12.32
CA LYS A 56 0.47 5.90 13.75
C LYS A 56 1.75 5.60 14.53
N THR A 57 2.36 4.44 14.32
CA THR A 57 3.60 4.05 15.00
C THR A 57 4.74 5.05 14.75
N ARG A 58 4.88 5.53 13.51
CA ARG A 58 5.90 6.54 13.17
C ARG A 58 5.63 7.87 13.88
N LYS A 59 4.37 8.31 13.89
CA LYS A 59 3.95 9.57 14.54
C LYS A 59 4.15 9.55 16.06
N LEU A 60 4.18 8.38 16.69
CA LEU A 60 4.45 8.25 18.13
C LEU A 60 5.94 8.38 18.50
N ILE A 61 6.84 8.39 17.50
CA ILE A 61 8.29 8.42 17.69
C ILE A 61 8.89 9.79 17.30
N ASP A 62 8.12 10.64 16.63
CA ASP A 62 8.46 12.02 16.25
C ASP A 62 7.92 13.03 17.29
#